data_AF-A0A1T5KQS2-F1
#
_entry.id   AF-A0A1T5KQS2-F1
#
_cell.length_a   1.000
_cell.length_b   1.000
_cell.length_c   1.000
_cell.angle_alpha   90.00
_cell.angle_beta   90.00
_cell.angle_gamma   90.00
#
_symmetry.space_group_name_H-M   'P 1'
#
loop_
_entity.id
_entity.type
_entity.pdbx_description
1 polymer ?
#
loop_
_entity_poly.entity_id
_entity_poly.type
_entity_poly.pdbx_seq_one_letter_code
_entity_poly.pdbx_strand_id
1 'polypeptide(L)'
;MKKFYFIIVLVMLVDLTSGFAQKANDAYDFPVKRGTEQWNALKSYQDKRDACSLPESLLSTISTKGLIETYLNYPLLGDLMVFSTPQEGIRKLQENFNGAHELLKRKDVATLLLEKYTSMNPAAAARQLSLEKKGEYSFQIMAIEILLAQESVLSSLDTRNRKALLSLAKEKLDAKKNDQEVYGSLSYSTTGWVMARILKQSNYTPALNSLRDEKYKYFTDQGVVADYAVLDNVVSQTKLYLSKN
;
A
#
# COMPACT_ATOMS: atom_id res chain seq x y z
N MET A 1 23.30 -47.70 11.85
CA MET A 1 22.75 -46.73 10.86
C MET A 1 21.32 -46.25 11.19
N LYS A 2 20.99 -45.95 12.47
CA LYS A 2 19.67 -45.41 12.87
C LYS A 2 19.75 -44.15 13.74
N LYS A 3 20.95 -43.73 14.16
CA LYS A 3 21.17 -42.51 14.98
C LYS A 3 21.58 -41.27 14.14
N PHE A 4 21.87 -41.44 12.86
CA PHE A 4 22.25 -40.33 11.96
C PHE A 4 21.04 -39.65 11.30
N TYR A 5 19.92 -40.36 11.16
CA TYR A 5 18.68 -39.79 10.61
C TYR A 5 17.92 -38.89 11.61
N PHE A 6 18.13 -39.05 12.91
CA PHE A 6 17.42 -38.26 13.92
C PHE A 6 17.94 -36.82 14.03
N ILE A 7 19.21 -36.58 13.67
CA ILE A 7 19.82 -35.24 13.71
C ILE A 7 19.48 -34.45 12.44
N ILE A 8 19.32 -35.11 11.29
CA ILE A 8 18.96 -34.45 10.02
C ILE A 8 17.48 -33.99 10.02
N VAL A 9 16.60 -34.65 10.78
CA VAL A 9 15.19 -34.24 10.91
C VAL A 9 15.00 -33.08 11.89
N LEU A 10 15.94 -32.84 12.81
CA LEU A 10 15.83 -31.73 13.77
C LEU A 10 16.30 -30.37 13.22
N VAL A 11 17.04 -30.36 12.11
CA VAL A 11 17.54 -29.13 11.46
C VAL A 11 16.59 -28.61 10.37
N MET A 12 15.59 -29.39 9.95
CA MET A 12 14.57 -28.95 8.98
C MET A 12 13.30 -28.36 9.61
N LEU A 13 13.29 -28.12 10.92
CA LEU A 13 12.15 -27.55 11.66
C LEU A 13 12.38 -26.11 12.14
N VAL A 14 13.49 -25.49 11.73
CA VAL A 14 13.75 -24.06 11.93
C VAL A 14 13.90 -23.46 10.55
N ASP A 15 12.77 -23.02 9.97
CA ASP A 15 12.65 -21.93 8.96
C ASP A 15 11.30 -22.01 8.21
N LEU A 16 10.19 -22.17 8.95
CA LEU A 16 8.84 -21.92 8.42
C LEU A 16 8.09 -20.83 9.20
N THR A 17 8.79 -20.08 10.05
CA THR A 17 8.19 -19.03 10.89
C THR A 17 8.87 -17.68 10.69
N SER A 18 8.96 -17.23 9.44
CA SER A 18 9.36 -15.84 9.15
C SER A 18 8.79 -15.36 7.82
N GLY A 19 7.48 -15.61 7.62
CA GLY A 19 6.68 -14.95 6.58
C GLY A 19 5.70 -13.91 7.15
N PHE A 20 5.69 -13.69 8.47
CA PHE A 20 4.97 -12.56 9.04
C PHE A 20 5.85 -11.33 8.93
N ALA A 21 5.35 -10.29 8.27
CA ALA A 21 5.92 -8.95 8.37
C ALA A 21 6.21 -8.69 9.84
N GLN A 22 7.49 -8.55 10.19
CA GLN A 22 7.90 -8.20 11.54
C GLN A 22 7.24 -6.86 11.83
N LYS A 23 6.20 -6.86 12.69
CA LYS A 23 5.59 -5.63 13.17
C LYS A 23 6.76 -4.81 13.71
N ALA A 24 6.96 -3.62 13.15
CA ALA A 24 8.03 -2.75 13.62
C ALA A 24 7.87 -2.60 15.13
N ASN A 25 8.94 -2.86 15.88
CA ASN A 25 8.87 -3.00 17.34
C ASN A 25 8.37 -1.73 18.05
N ASP A 26 8.31 -0.59 17.34
CA ASP A 26 7.88 0.72 17.82
C ASP A 26 6.59 1.25 17.15
N ALA A 27 5.84 0.41 16.44
CA ALA A 27 4.54 0.80 15.88
C ALA A 27 3.56 1.20 16.99
N TYR A 28 2.85 2.32 16.81
CA TYR A 28 1.88 2.81 17.78
C TYR A 28 0.61 1.96 17.76
N ASP A 29 0.21 1.47 18.93
CA ASP A 29 -1.10 0.85 19.11
C ASP A 29 -2.09 1.89 19.63
N PHE A 30 -3.11 2.19 18.82
CA PHE A 30 -4.11 3.19 19.17
C PHE A 30 -4.92 2.72 20.39
N PRO A 31 -4.91 3.48 21.51
CA PRO A 31 -5.65 3.09 22.71
C PRO A 31 -7.17 3.20 22.50
N VAL A 32 -7.59 4.11 21.61
CA VAL A 32 -9.00 4.34 21.27
C VAL A 32 -9.24 3.89 19.83
N LYS A 33 -9.86 2.72 19.69
CA LYS A 33 -10.15 2.09 18.39
C LYS A 33 -11.48 1.36 18.41
N ARG A 34 -12.01 1.00 17.23
CA ARG A 34 -13.29 0.29 17.09
C ARG A 34 -13.34 -0.93 18.01
N GLY A 35 -14.46 -1.10 18.71
CA GLY A 35 -14.65 -2.17 19.69
C GLY A 35 -14.27 -1.83 21.13
N THR A 36 -13.59 -0.70 21.38
CA THR A 36 -13.33 -0.21 22.75
C THR A 36 -14.51 0.61 23.30
N GLU A 37 -14.67 0.64 24.63
CA GLU A 37 -15.68 1.45 25.29
C GLU A 37 -15.48 2.96 25.00
N GLN A 38 -14.24 3.41 25.05
CA GLN A 38 -13.86 4.80 24.76
C GLN A 38 -14.29 5.20 23.35
N TRP A 39 -14.06 4.34 22.35
CA TRP A 39 -14.46 4.61 20.96
C TRP A 39 -15.98 4.78 20.81
N ASN A 40 -16.75 3.95 21.51
CA ASN A 40 -18.21 3.99 21.45
C ASN A 40 -18.79 5.20 22.21
N ALA A 41 -18.03 5.79 23.13
CA ALA A 41 -18.43 6.97 23.88
C ALA A 41 -18.26 8.28 23.08
N LEU A 42 -17.38 8.31 22.07
CA LEU A 42 -17.11 9.48 21.22
C LEU A 42 -18.38 9.95 20.49
N LYS A 43 -18.67 11.26 20.54
CA LYS A 43 -19.95 11.81 20.08
C LYS A 43 -19.89 12.36 18.67
N SER A 44 -18.73 12.87 18.26
CA SER A 44 -18.53 13.44 16.94
C SER A 44 -17.45 12.69 16.14
N TYR A 45 -17.46 12.88 14.82
CA TYR A 45 -16.36 12.39 13.98
C TYR A 45 -15.05 13.12 14.25
N GLN A 46 -15.12 14.38 14.70
CA GLN A 46 -13.95 15.15 15.12
C GLN A 46 -13.31 14.51 16.36
N ASP A 47 -14.11 14.10 17.35
CA ASP A 47 -13.61 13.44 18.56
C ASP A 47 -12.85 12.14 18.20
N LYS A 48 -13.31 11.41 17.15
CA LYS A 48 -12.62 10.23 16.63
C LYS A 48 -11.28 10.57 16.00
N ARG A 49 -11.19 11.66 15.24
CA ARG A 49 -9.92 12.13 14.68
C ARG A 49 -8.95 12.56 15.78
N ASP A 50 -9.43 13.31 16.75
CA ASP A 50 -8.62 13.81 17.86
C ASP A 50 -8.09 12.64 18.71
N ALA A 51 -8.93 11.64 18.99
CA ALA A 51 -8.53 10.43 19.71
C ALA A 51 -7.51 9.56 18.96
N CYS A 52 -7.38 9.73 17.64
CA CYS A 52 -6.41 9.01 16.81
C CYS A 52 -5.18 9.85 16.43
N SER A 53 -4.99 11.03 17.03
CA SER A 53 -3.78 11.81 16.81
C SER A 53 -2.60 11.20 17.58
N LEU A 54 -1.43 11.15 16.94
CA LEU A 54 -0.20 10.69 17.59
C LEU A 54 0.33 11.78 18.52
N PRO A 55 0.88 11.44 19.70
CA PRO A 55 1.63 12.39 20.52
C PRO A 55 2.83 12.98 19.76
N GLU A 56 3.07 14.28 19.86
CA GLU A 56 4.19 14.96 19.20
C GLU A 56 5.55 14.36 19.57
N SER A 57 5.74 13.98 20.84
CA SER A 57 6.95 13.29 21.29
C SER A 57 7.19 11.99 20.52
N LEU A 58 6.12 11.23 20.25
CA LEU A 58 6.20 9.98 19.50
C LEU A 58 6.53 10.22 18.02
N LEU A 59 5.97 11.25 17.37
CA LEU A 59 6.24 11.54 15.97
C LEU A 59 7.74 11.75 15.69
N SER A 60 8.46 12.32 16.66
CA SER A 60 9.90 12.56 16.58
C SER A 60 10.78 11.32 16.79
N THR A 61 10.26 10.29 17.47
CA THR A 61 11.05 9.10 17.87
C THR A 61 10.65 7.82 17.13
N ILE A 62 9.40 7.72 16.66
CA ILE A 62 8.91 6.53 15.94
C ILE A 62 9.68 6.39 14.63
N SER A 63 10.18 5.19 14.36
CA SER A 63 10.85 4.85 13.10
C SER A 63 9.89 4.93 11.92
N THR A 64 10.41 5.07 10.71
CA THR A 64 9.55 5.14 9.51
C THR A 64 8.81 3.82 9.29
N LYS A 65 9.44 2.69 9.62
CA LYS A 65 8.77 1.37 9.63
C LYS A 65 7.63 1.34 10.64
N GLY A 66 7.88 1.80 11.87
CA GLY A 66 6.87 1.95 12.92
C GLY A 66 5.70 2.83 12.49
N LEU A 67 5.99 3.95 11.80
CA LEU A 67 4.98 4.87 11.32
C LEU A 67 4.18 4.31 10.13
N ILE A 68 4.79 3.52 9.25
CA ILE A 68 4.08 2.77 8.18
C ILE A 68 3.10 1.77 8.81
N GLU A 69 3.53 0.98 9.79
CA GLU A 69 2.63 0.05 10.49
C GLU A 69 1.54 0.80 11.27
N THR A 70 1.87 1.95 11.87
CA THR A 70 0.89 2.81 12.56
C THR A 70 -0.17 3.33 11.59
N TYR A 71 0.25 3.80 10.40
CA TYR A 71 -0.65 4.21 9.33
C TYR A 71 -1.59 3.07 8.90
N LEU A 72 -1.06 1.86 8.72
CA LEU A 72 -1.87 0.70 8.34
C LEU A 72 -2.87 0.25 9.41
N ASN A 73 -2.60 0.56 10.68
CA ASN A 73 -3.47 0.27 11.81
C ASN A 73 -4.29 1.48 12.26
N TYR A 74 -4.30 2.58 11.50
CA TYR A 74 -5.05 3.78 11.81
C TYR A 74 -6.57 3.48 11.89
N PRO A 75 -7.26 3.76 13.01
CA PRO A 75 -8.66 3.35 13.21
C PRO A 75 -9.66 3.94 12.20
N LEU A 76 -9.30 5.05 11.56
CA LEU A 76 -10.09 5.70 10.52
C LEU A 76 -9.45 5.57 9.12
N LEU A 77 -8.62 4.55 8.86
CA LEU A 77 -7.99 4.35 7.55
C LEU A 77 -9.01 4.23 6.40
N GLY A 78 -10.25 3.82 6.73
CA GLY A 78 -11.40 3.86 5.81
C GLY A 78 -11.68 5.23 5.19
N ASP A 79 -11.21 6.33 5.78
CA ASP A 79 -11.31 7.70 5.24
C ASP A 79 -10.65 7.84 3.87
N LEU A 80 -9.73 6.95 3.50
CA LEU A 80 -9.18 6.91 2.15
C LEU A 80 -10.26 6.70 1.07
N MET A 81 -11.39 6.09 1.43
CA MET A 81 -12.40 5.63 0.47
C MET A 81 -13.72 6.38 0.51
N VAL A 82 -13.90 7.31 1.45
CA VAL A 82 -15.18 8.04 1.60
C VAL A 82 -15.31 9.23 0.65
N PHE A 83 -14.22 9.60 -0.03
CA PHE A 83 -14.16 10.72 -0.96
C PHE A 83 -14.30 10.29 -2.42
N SER A 84 -14.50 11.25 -3.32
CA SER A 84 -14.77 10.96 -4.73
C SER A 84 -13.58 10.33 -5.46
N THR A 85 -12.35 10.60 -5.02
CA THR A 85 -11.14 10.05 -5.63
C THR A 85 -10.12 9.58 -4.59
N PRO A 86 -9.32 8.53 -4.88
CA PRO A 86 -8.20 8.15 -4.03
C PRO A 86 -7.22 9.31 -3.74
N GLN A 87 -6.99 10.19 -4.73
CA GLN A 87 -6.13 11.36 -4.53
C GLN A 87 -6.73 12.38 -3.55
N GLU A 88 -8.05 12.53 -3.53
CA GLU A 88 -8.73 13.32 -2.51
C GLU A 88 -8.69 12.65 -1.14
N GLY A 89 -8.93 11.33 -1.08
CA GLY A 89 -8.87 10.57 0.16
C GLY A 89 -7.53 10.69 0.87
N ILE A 90 -6.41 10.51 0.16
CA ILE A 90 -5.08 10.66 0.79
C ILE A 90 -4.80 12.10 1.23
N ARG A 91 -5.21 13.10 0.45
CA ARG A 91 -5.04 14.51 0.82
C ARG A 91 -5.81 14.83 2.11
N LYS A 92 -7.07 14.41 2.18
CA LYS A 92 -7.92 14.60 3.36
C LYS A 92 -7.40 13.82 4.57
N LEU A 93 -6.85 12.63 4.36
CA LEU A 93 -6.21 11.88 5.42
C LEU A 93 -4.96 12.59 5.93
N GLN A 94 -4.10 13.12 5.06
CA GLN A 94 -2.92 13.90 5.45
C GLN A 94 -3.29 15.20 6.19
N GLU A 95 -4.40 15.85 5.84
CA GLU A 95 -4.89 17.04 6.54
C GLU A 95 -5.35 16.73 7.98
N ASN A 96 -5.90 15.52 8.19
CA ASN A 96 -6.61 15.17 9.42
C ASN A 96 -5.87 14.20 10.33
N PHE A 97 -4.82 13.54 9.85
CA PHE A 97 -4.03 12.56 10.59
C PHE A 97 -2.54 12.92 10.56
N ASN A 98 -2.03 13.37 11.70
CA ASN A 98 -0.64 13.82 11.83
C ASN A 98 0.39 12.72 11.52
N GLY A 99 0.05 11.44 11.72
CA GLY A 99 0.91 10.32 11.34
C GLY A 99 1.11 10.19 9.83
N ALA A 100 0.05 10.33 9.02
CA ALA A 100 0.16 10.32 7.55
C ALA A 100 0.89 11.57 7.02
N HIS A 101 0.63 12.72 7.66
CA HIS A 101 1.33 13.97 7.36
C HIS A 101 2.84 13.84 7.57
N GLU A 102 3.26 13.31 8.73
CA GLU A 102 4.66 13.12 9.07
C GLU A 102 5.32 12.06 8.17
N LEU A 103 4.64 10.94 7.93
CA LEU A 103 5.17 9.84 7.12
C LEU A 103 5.64 10.31 5.74
N LEU A 104 4.83 11.11 5.04
CA LEU A 104 5.13 11.58 3.70
C LEU A 104 6.19 12.70 3.64
N LYS A 105 6.66 13.20 4.79
CA LYS A 105 7.81 14.11 4.87
C LYS A 105 9.15 13.40 5.03
N ARG A 106 9.13 12.12 5.43
CA ARG A 106 10.37 11.41 5.77
C ARG A 106 11.16 11.06 4.53
N LYS A 107 12.47 11.31 4.57
CA LYS A 107 13.37 11.13 3.41
C LYS A 107 13.49 9.66 2.97
N ASP A 108 13.33 8.72 3.89
CA ASP A 108 13.43 7.28 3.67
C ASP A 108 12.09 6.61 3.36
N VAL A 109 10.98 7.37 3.34
CA VAL A 109 9.62 6.83 3.20
C VAL A 109 9.46 5.98 1.95
N ALA A 110 10.01 6.42 0.81
CA ALA A 110 9.79 5.75 -0.45
C ALA A 110 10.45 4.36 -0.51
N THR A 111 11.69 4.26 -0.03
CA THR A 111 12.40 2.98 0.05
C THR A 111 11.71 2.02 1.02
N LEU A 112 11.24 2.53 2.16
CA LEU A 112 10.58 1.69 3.17
C LEU A 112 9.15 1.29 2.79
N LEU A 113 8.43 2.13 2.03
CA LEU A 113 7.17 1.74 1.42
C LEU A 113 7.38 0.66 0.35
N LEU A 114 8.44 0.75 -0.46
CA LEU A 114 8.80 -0.31 -1.41
C LEU A 114 9.16 -1.61 -0.69
N GLU A 115 9.94 -1.56 0.40
CA GLU A 115 10.25 -2.73 1.24
C GLU A 115 8.96 -3.37 1.78
N LYS A 116 8.08 -2.58 2.40
CA LYS A 116 6.78 -3.05 2.91
C LYS A 116 5.93 -3.64 1.80
N TYR A 117 5.84 -2.98 0.65
CA TYR A 117 5.05 -3.47 -0.48
C TYR A 117 5.62 -4.79 -1.01
N THR A 118 6.94 -4.92 -1.09
CA THR A 118 7.61 -6.17 -1.50
C THR A 118 7.25 -7.33 -0.57
N SER A 119 7.17 -7.10 0.75
CA SER A 119 6.81 -8.14 1.71
C SER A 119 5.34 -8.55 1.68
N MET A 120 4.47 -7.79 1.01
CA MET A 120 3.05 -8.11 0.91
C MET A 120 2.78 -9.06 -0.25
N ASN A 121 2.13 -10.20 -0.04
CA ASN A 121 1.80 -11.13 -1.10
C ASN A 121 0.27 -11.23 -1.26
N PRO A 122 -0.32 -10.67 -2.33
CA PRO A 122 -1.75 -10.74 -2.56
C PRO A 122 -2.31 -12.18 -2.56
N ALA A 123 -1.55 -13.14 -3.07
CA ALA A 123 -1.96 -14.54 -3.15
C ALA A 123 -1.86 -15.29 -1.82
N ALA A 124 -1.14 -14.75 -0.82
CA ALA A 124 -1.08 -15.34 0.51
C ALA A 124 -2.41 -15.16 1.26
N ALA A 125 -3.07 -14.00 1.08
CA ALA A 125 -4.37 -13.73 1.69
C ALA A 125 -5.43 -14.76 1.26
N ALA A 126 -5.40 -15.17 -0.01
CA ALA A 126 -6.32 -16.15 -0.59
C ALA A 126 -6.37 -17.48 0.18
N ARG A 127 -5.21 -17.95 0.67
CA ARG A 127 -4.99 -19.35 1.06
C ARG A 127 -5.11 -19.65 2.55
N GLN A 128 -4.98 -18.64 3.42
CA GLN A 128 -4.74 -18.89 4.86
C GLN A 128 -5.46 -17.94 5.82
N LEU A 129 -6.15 -16.91 5.31
CA LEU A 129 -6.81 -15.91 6.15
C LEU A 129 -8.32 -16.16 6.25
N SER A 130 -8.91 -15.82 7.42
CA SER A 130 -10.35 -15.66 7.54
C SER A 130 -10.86 -14.55 6.60
N LEU A 131 -12.14 -14.56 6.25
CA LEU A 131 -12.72 -13.55 5.35
C LEU A 131 -12.47 -12.10 5.83
N GLU A 132 -12.59 -11.87 7.13
CA GLU A 132 -12.27 -10.57 7.74
C GLU A 132 -10.80 -10.20 7.52
N LYS A 133 -9.87 -11.13 7.76
CA LYS A 133 -8.44 -10.90 7.59
C LYS A 133 -8.04 -10.74 6.12
N LYS A 134 -8.72 -11.41 5.20
CA LYS A 134 -8.58 -11.19 3.74
C LYS A 134 -8.95 -9.75 3.38
N GLY A 135 -10.10 -9.27 3.87
CA GLY A 135 -10.56 -7.90 3.64
C GLY A 135 -9.58 -6.87 4.21
N GLU A 136 -9.16 -7.03 5.47
CA GLU A 136 -8.17 -6.17 6.13
C GLU A 136 -6.86 -6.12 5.34
N TYR A 137 -6.32 -7.27 4.95
CA TYR A 137 -5.06 -7.36 4.22
C TYR A 137 -5.14 -6.74 2.82
N SER A 138 -6.23 -7.00 2.08
CA SER A 138 -6.50 -6.37 0.79
C SER A 138 -6.56 -4.85 0.90
N PHE A 139 -7.20 -4.35 1.95
CA PHE A 139 -7.29 -2.93 2.25
C PHE A 139 -5.93 -2.31 2.60
N GLN A 140 -5.10 -3.01 3.38
CA GLN A 140 -3.75 -2.56 3.70
C GLN A 140 -2.85 -2.47 2.45
N ILE A 141 -2.94 -3.43 1.53
CA ILE A 141 -2.21 -3.37 0.25
C ILE A 141 -2.62 -2.10 -0.50
N MET A 142 -3.92 -1.84 -0.60
CA MET A 142 -4.45 -0.66 -1.27
C MET A 142 -3.96 0.63 -0.61
N ALA A 143 -3.93 0.70 0.72
CA ALA A 143 -3.44 1.85 1.47
C ALA A 143 -1.94 2.14 1.23
N ILE A 144 -1.12 1.09 1.07
CA ILE A 144 0.29 1.24 0.67
C ILE A 144 0.41 1.70 -0.79
N GLU A 145 -0.40 1.17 -1.69
CA GLU A 145 -0.40 1.59 -3.11
C GLU A 145 -0.78 3.05 -3.28
N ILE A 146 -1.74 3.54 -2.49
CA ILE A 146 -2.10 4.96 -2.47
C ILE A 146 -0.91 5.82 -2.03
N LEU A 147 -0.16 5.43 -0.99
CA LEU A 147 1.05 6.16 -0.59
C LEU A 147 2.15 6.11 -1.66
N LEU A 148 2.41 4.93 -2.22
CA LEU A 148 3.40 4.73 -3.28
C LEU A 148 3.08 5.52 -4.54
N ALA A 149 1.80 5.72 -4.84
CA ALA A 149 1.37 6.51 -5.98
C ALA A 149 1.63 8.01 -5.81
N GLN A 150 1.96 8.53 -4.61
CA GLN A 150 2.17 9.97 -4.45
C GLN A 150 3.41 10.47 -5.21
N GLU A 151 3.30 11.62 -5.88
CA GLU A 151 4.39 12.16 -6.71
C GLU A 151 5.66 12.43 -5.89
N SER A 152 5.53 12.89 -4.63
CA SER A 152 6.66 13.08 -3.71
C SER A 152 7.39 11.77 -3.39
N VAL A 153 6.65 10.66 -3.29
CA VAL A 153 7.21 9.33 -3.04
C VAL A 153 7.94 8.83 -4.29
N LEU A 154 7.28 8.86 -5.45
CA LEU A 154 7.87 8.37 -6.70
C LEU A 154 9.09 9.18 -7.17
N SER A 155 9.09 10.50 -6.95
CA SER A 155 10.21 11.37 -7.32
C SER A 155 11.45 11.14 -6.46
N SER A 156 11.31 10.63 -5.24
CA SER A 156 12.44 10.31 -4.34
C SER A 156 13.06 8.92 -4.60
N LEU A 157 12.37 8.01 -5.29
CA LEU A 157 12.96 6.76 -5.76
C LEU A 157 13.89 7.01 -6.95
N ASP A 158 15.03 6.34 -6.99
CA ASP A 158 15.87 6.31 -8.18
C ASP A 158 15.22 5.49 -9.33
N THR A 159 15.80 5.56 -10.53
CA THR A 159 15.28 4.85 -11.71
C THR A 159 15.22 3.34 -11.52
N ARG A 160 16.17 2.74 -10.79
CA ARG A 160 16.20 1.28 -10.55
C ARG A 160 15.05 0.87 -9.64
N ASN A 161 14.85 1.58 -8.54
CA ASN A 161 13.80 1.33 -7.57
C ASN A 161 12.40 1.62 -8.16
N ARG A 162 12.26 2.66 -9.00
CA ARG A 162 11.00 2.89 -9.75
C ARG A 162 10.68 1.73 -10.70
N LYS A 163 11.67 1.20 -11.42
CA LYS A 163 11.47 0.02 -12.29
C LYS A 163 11.12 -1.23 -11.50
N ALA A 164 11.81 -1.46 -10.38
CA ALA A 164 11.52 -2.57 -9.48
C ALA A 164 10.08 -2.50 -8.96
N LEU A 165 9.66 -1.31 -8.49
CA LEU A 165 8.29 -1.05 -8.07
C LEU A 165 7.28 -1.29 -9.21
N LEU A 166 7.58 -0.85 -10.43
CA LEU A 166 6.71 -1.02 -11.59
C LEU A 166 6.52 -2.51 -11.94
N SER A 167 7.61 -3.28 -11.95
CA SER A 167 7.58 -4.73 -12.16
C SER A 167 6.75 -5.43 -11.07
N LEU A 168 6.99 -5.07 -9.80
CA LEU A 168 6.29 -5.62 -8.65
C LEU A 168 4.78 -5.28 -8.66
N ALA A 169 4.42 -4.04 -8.99
CA ALA A 169 3.02 -3.62 -9.12
C ALA A 169 2.31 -4.42 -10.22
N LYS A 170 2.98 -4.66 -11.37
CA LYS A 170 2.44 -5.52 -12.42
C LYS A 170 2.20 -6.94 -11.93
N GLU A 171 3.19 -7.55 -11.29
CA GLU A 171 3.09 -8.92 -10.76
C GLU A 171 1.92 -9.04 -9.77
N LYS A 172 1.77 -8.06 -8.87
CA LYS A 172 0.67 -8.03 -7.90
C LYS A 172 -0.68 -7.80 -8.55
N LEU A 173 -0.76 -6.99 -9.60
CA LEU A 173 -2.00 -6.82 -10.36
C LEU A 173 -2.43 -8.16 -10.98
N ASP A 174 -1.48 -8.89 -11.59
CA ASP A 174 -1.75 -10.22 -12.15
C ASP A 174 -2.20 -11.20 -11.05
N ALA A 175 -1.55 -11.20 -9.88
CA ALA A 175 -1.94 -12.02 -8.74
C ALA A 175 -3.34 -11.66 -8.20
N LYS A 176 -3.68 -10.37 -8.10
CA LYS A 176 -5.00 -9.89 -7.68
C LYS A 176 -6.09 -10.31 -8.68
N LYS A 177 -5.83 -10.19 -9.99
CA LYS A 177 -6.78 -10.60 -11.04
C LYS A 177 -7.10 -12.11 -11.03
N ASN A 178 -6.18 -12.93 -10.51
CA ASN A 178 -6.36 -14.36 -10.35
C ASN A 178 -7.18 -14.74 -9.10
N ASP A 179 -7.49 -13.79 -8.21
CA ASP A 179 -8.27 -14.00 -7.00
C ASP A 179 -9.38 -12.93 -6.85
N GLN A 180 -10.42 -13.09 -7.66
CA GLN A 180 -11.54 -12.16 -7.74
C GLN A 180 -12.49 -12.25 -6.54
N GLU A 181 -12.34 -13.26 -5.67
CA GLU A 181 -13.08 -13.35 -4.40
C GLU A 181 -12.62 -12.26 -3.44
N VAL A 182 -11.31 -11.96 -3.44
CA VAL A 182 -10.68 -11.02 -2.50
C VAL A 182 -10.47 -9.64 -3.13
N TYR A 183 -10.15 -9.59 -4.42
CA TYR A 183 -9.76 -8.36 -5.10
C TYR A 183 -10.76 -7.97 -6.18
N GLY A 184 -11.16 -6.70 -6.15
CA GLY A 184 -12.09 -6.12 -7.11
C GLY A 184 -11.51 -4.93 -7.86
N SER A 185 -12.38 -4.23 -8.59
CA SER A 185 -12.08 -3.05 -9.40
C SER A 185 -11.22 -2.02 -8.68
N LEU A 186 -11.52 -1.80 -7.40
CA LEU A 186 -10.84 -0.81 -6.59
C LEU A 186 -9.37 -1.18 -6.33
N SER A 187 -9.11 -2.44 -5.98
CA SER A 187 -7.76 -2.97 -5.77
C SER A 187 -6.93 -2.96 -7.05
N TYR A 188 -7.58 -3.16 -8.21
CA TYR A 188 -6.94 -3.05 -9.51
C TYR A 188 -6.58 -1.59 -9.83
N SER A 189 -7.51 -0.67 -9.52
CA SER A 189 -7.36 0.78 -9.74
C SER A 189 -6.13 1.33 -9.03
N THR A 190 -5.93 1.03 -7.74
CA THR A 190 -4.78 1.54 -6.98
C THR A 190 -3.45 0.98 -7.47
N THR A 191 -3.41 -0.30 -7.86
CA THR A 191 -2.20 -0.91 -8.46
C THR A 191 -1.86 -0.27 -9.79
N GLY A 192 -2.86 -0.12 -10.66
CA GLY A 192 -2.70 0.54 -11.96
C GLY A 192 -2.29 2.00 -11.82
N TRP A 193 -2.74 2.68 -10.76
CA TRP A 193 -2.41 4.07 -10.52
C TRP A 193 -0.93 4.27 -10.19
N VAL A 194 -0.36 3.38 -9.37
CA VAL A 194 1.10 3.30 -9.14
C VAL A 194 1.83 3.13 -10.47
N MET A 195 1.40 2.17 -11.30
CA MET A 195 2.02 1.92 -12.60
C MET A 195 1.96 3.14 -13.54
N ALA A 196 0.78 3.76 -13.67
CA ALA A 196 0.57 4.92 -14.53
C ALA A 196 1.45 6.10 -14.12
N ARG A 197 1.54 6.39 -12.82
CA ARG A 197 2.36 7.49 -12.31
C ARG A 197 3.86 7.21 -12.43
N ILE A 198 4.31 5.97 -12.30
CA ILE A 198 5.72 5.63 -12.57
C ILE A 198 6.06 5.86 -14.05
N LEU A 199 5.17 5.48 -14.98
CA LEU A 199 5.37 5.73 -16.42
C LEU A 199 5.43 7.25 -16.72
N LYS A 200 4.55 8.04 -16.10
CA LYS A 200 4.58 9.52 -16.14
C LYS A 200 5.90 10.06 -15.60
N GLN A 201 6.30 9.64 -14.39
CA GLN A 201 7.53 10.07 -13.73
C GLN A 201 8.81 9.70 -14.52
N SER A 202 8.74 8.62 -15.28
CA SER A 202 9.86 8.14 -16.12
C SER A 202 9.90 8.80 -17.49
N ASN A 203 9.05 9.79 -17.75
CA ASN A 203 8.90 10.47 -19.04
C ASN A 203 8.73 9.51 -20.24
N TYR A 204 8.06 8.37 -20.03
CA TYR A 204 7.90 7.37 -21.08
C TYR A 204 6.92 7.87 -22.14
N THR A 205 7.46 8.32 -23.29
CA THR A 205 6.74 9.05 -24.34
C THR A 205 5.47 8.36 -24.84
N PRO A 206 5.43 7.04 -25.09
CA PRO A 206 4.20 6.37 -25.50
C PRO A 206 3.07 6.49 -24.46
N ALA A 207 3.40 6.43 -23.16
CA ALA A 207 2.43 6.69 -22.09
C ALA A 207 2.06 8.17 -21.98
N LEU A 208 3.00 9.09 -22.18
CA LEU A 208 2.68 10.53 -22.18
C LEU A 208 1.77 10.94 -23.35
N ASN A 209 1.92 10.29 -24.51
CA ASN A 209 1.02 10.51 -25.65
C ASN A 209 -0.38 10.01 -25.36
N SER A 210 -0.54 8.91 -24.61
CA SER A 210 -1.86 8.46 -24.13
C SER A 210 -2.42 9.32 -23.00
N LEU A 211 -1.61 10.06 -22.23
CA LEU A 211 -2.10 11.06 -21.26
C LEU A 211 -2.89 12.22 -21.92
N ARG A 212 -2.82 12.39 -23.25
CA ARG A 212 -3.66 13.37 -23.97
C ARG A 212 -5.14 12.96 -24.01
N ASP A 213 -5.45 11.69 -23.77
CA ASP A 213 -6.82 11.23 -23.54
C ASP A 213 -7.25 11.60 -22.12
N GLU A 214 -8.33 12.37 -22.00
CA GLU A 214 -8.86 12.89 -20.74
C GLU A 214 -9.07 11.79 -19.69
N LYS A 215 -9.46 10.58 -20.11
CA LYS A 215 -9.66 9.45 -19.20
C LYS A 215 -8.36 8.99 -18.55
N TYR A 216 -7.25 8.94 -19.30
CA TYR A 216 -5.93 8.57 -18.77
C TYR A 216 -5.37 9.64 -17.86
N LYS A 217 -5.53 10.91 -18.25
CA LYS A 217 -5.13 12.04 -17.41
C LYS A 217 -5.89 12.00 -16.09
N TYR A 218 -7.21 11.85 -16.14
CA TYR A 218 -8.04 11.73 -14.95
C TYR A 218 -7.61 10.55 -14.08
N PHE A 219 -7.39 9.37 -14.65
CA PHE A 219 -6.90 8.21 -13.90
C PHE A 219 -5.52 8.46 -13.26
N THR A 220 -4.58 9.02 -14.00
CA THR A 220 -3.22 9.27 -13.52
C THR A 220 -3.20 10.34 -12.42
N ASP A 221 -4.06 11.35 -12.52
CA ASP A 221 -4.11 12.44 -11.54
C ASP A 221 -4.96 12.08 -10.31
N GLN A 222 -6.03 11.30 -10.47
CA GLN A 222 -7.03 11.07 -9.42
C GLN A 222 -7.05 9.63 -8.87
N GLY A 223 -6.52 8.65 -9.59
CA GLY A 223 -6.49 7.24 -9.19
C GLY A 223 -7.80 6.47 -9.44
N VAL A 224 -8.74 7.05 -10.19
CA VAL A 224 -10.04 6.45 -10.50
C VAL A 224 -10.05 5.81 -11.89
N VAL A 225 -10.24 4.50 -11.96
CA VAL A 225 -10.53 3.80 -13.23
C VAL A 225 -12.01 3.94 -13.55
N ALA A 226 -12.35 4.85 -14.46
CA ALA A 226 -13.71 4.98 -15.01
C ALA A 226 -13.98 3.98 -16.16
N ASP A 227 -12.93 3.47 -16.79
CA ASP A 227 -12.97 2.61 -17.97
C ASP A 227 -11.80 1.62 -17.90
N TYR A 228 -12.09 0.32 -17.93
CA TYR A 228 -11.06 -0.72 -17.85
C TYR A 228 -10.06 -0.67 -19.00
N ALA A 229 -10.43 -0.10 -20.16
CA ALA A 229 -9.50 0.10 -21.27
C ALA A 229 -8.29 0.96 -20.86
N VAL A 230 -8.48 1.90 -19.93
CA VAL A 230 -7.39 2.72 -19.38
C VAL A 230 -6.39 1.84 -18.63
N LEU A 231 -6.87 0.93 -17.78
CA LEU A 231 -6.02 0.03 -17.02
C LEU A 231 -5.28 -0.94 -17.95
N ASP A 232 -5.96 -1.50 -18.95
CA ASP A 232 -5.36 -2.46 -19.88
C ASP A 232 -4.26 -1.83 -20.74
N ASN A 233 -4.42 -0.57 -21.12
CA ASN A 233 -3.36 0.17 -21.79
C ASN A 233 -2.19 0.46 -20.85
N VAL A 234 -2.42 0.87 -19.60
CA VAL A 234 -1.34 1.06 -18.61
C VAL A 234 -0.54 -0.23 -18.42
N VAL A 235 -1.21 -1.38 -18.34
CA VAL A 235 -0.57 -2.71 -18.30
C VAL A 235 0.24 -2.96 -19.57
N SER A 236 -0.32 -2.67 -20.74
CA SER A 236 0.35 -2.85 -22.03
C SER A 236 1.61 -1.98 -22.16
N GLN A 237 1.52 -0.70 -21.79
CA GLN A 237 2.65 0.22 -21.79
C GLN A 237 3.71 -0.18 -20.77
N THR A 238 3.30 -0.69 -19.61
CA THR A 238 4.22 -1.21 -18.60
C THR A 238 5.05 -2.38 -19.14
N LYS A 239 4.40 -3.35 -19.81
CA LYS A 239 5.11 -4.48 -20.44
C LYS A 239 6.15 -4.00 -21.46
N LEU A 240 5.79 -3.04 -22.31
CA LEU A 240 6.70 -2.47 -23.31
C LEU A 240 7.86 -1.68 -22.69
N TYR A 241 7.62 -0.96 -21.59
CA TYR A 241 8.66 -0.20 -20.91
C TYR A 241 9.67 -1.12 -20.23
N LEU A 242 9.19 -2.18 -19.56
CA LEU A 242 10.01 -3.18 -18.88
C LEU A 242 10.78 -4.09 -19.85
N SER A 243 10.30 -4.31 -21.07
CA SER A 243 11.00 -5.15 -22.07
C SER A 243 12.16 -4.45 -22.77
N LYS A 244 12.22 -3.11 -22.73
CA LYS A 244 13.20 -2.30 -23.47
C LYS A 244 14.43 -1.92 -22.63
N ASN A 245 14.41 -2.15 -21.32
CA ASN A 245 15.43 -1.66 -20.39
C ASN A 245 15.57 -2.57 -19.16
#